data_AF-A0A973FUK9-F1
#
_entry.id   AF-A0A973FUK9-F1
#
_cell.length_a   1.000
_cell.length_b   1.000
_cell.length_c   1.000
_cell.angle_alpha   90.00
_cell.angle_beta   90.00
_cell.angle_gamma   90.00
#
_symmetry.space_group_name_H-M   'P 1'
#
loop_
_entity.id
_entity.type
_entity.pdbx_description
1 polymer ?
#
loop_
_entity_poly.entity_id
_entity_poly.type
_entity_poly.pdbx_seq_one_letter_code
_entity_poly.pdbx_strand_id
1 'polypeptide(L)' 'MSTERTLITLRDPGSAAAEAYRTLRTNIQFSSLDRPLKTLLVTSTAPDEGKSITLANLAVT' A
#
# COMPACT_ATOMS: atom_id res chain seq x y z
N MET A 1 2.12 -3.52 -19.65
CA MET A 1 2.88 -3.64 -18.39
C MET A 1 2.29 -4.79 -17.59
N SER A 2 3.08 -5.78 -17.17
CA SER A 2 2.57 -6.87 -16.31
C SER A 2 2.52 -6.39 -14.86
N THR A 3 1.32 -6.14 -14.35
CA THR A 3 1.04 -5.61 -13.00
C THR A 3 1.64 -6.49 -11.90
N GLU A 4 1.70 -7.80 -12.13
CA GLU A 4 2.20 -8.80 -11.18
C GLU A 4 3.69 -8.62 -10.85
N ARG A 5 4.46 -8.03 -11.77
CA ARG A 5 5.91 -7.81 -11.58
C ARG A 5 6.23 -6.72 -10.56
N THR A 6 5.26 -5.84 -10.27
CA THR A 6 5.43 -4.61 -9.48
C THR A 6 4.81 -4.71 -8.08
N LEU A 7 4.09 -5.80 -7.78
CA LEU A 7 3.48 -6.06 -6.48
C LEU A 7 4.44 -6.89 -5.61
N ILE A 8 5.35 -6.21 -4.92
CA ILE A 8 6.33 -6.88 -4.05
C ILE A 8 5.67 -7.67 -2.93
N THR A 9 4.51 -7.22 -2.47
CA THR A 9 3.74 -7.86 -1.39
C THR A 9 3.16 -9.22 -1.80
N LEU A 10 2.92 -9.45 -3.09
CA LEU A 10 2.55 -10.75 -3.64
C LEU A 10 3.78 -11.56 -4.08
N ARG A 11 4.76 -10.90 -4.70
CA ARG A 11 5.93 -11.56 -5.28
C ARG A 11 6.91 -12.07 -4.24
N ASP A 12 7.15 -11.28 -3.19
CA ASP A 12 8.03 -11.62 -2.07
C ASP A 12 7.42 -11.12 -0.74
N PRO A 13 6.41 -11.85 -0.21
CA PRO A 13 5.70 -11.46 0.99
C PRO A 13 6.59 -11.36 2.25
N GLY A 14 7.74 -12.04 2.25
CA GLY A 14 8.71 -12.03 3.35
C GLY A 14 9.70 -10.86 3.30
N SER A 15 9.70 -10.08 2.21
CA SER A 15 10.60 -8.95 2.06
C SER A 15 10.36 -7.82 3.08
N ALA A 16 11.42 -7.05 3.36
CA ALA A 16 11.31 -5.83 4.17
C ALA A 16 10.34 -4.80 3.57
N ALA A 17 10.25 -4.75 2.24
CA ALA A 17 9.29 -3.88 1.55
C ALA A 17 7.84 -4.32 1.81
N ALA A 18 7.55 -5.62 1.78
CA ALA A 18 6.23 -6.14 2.12
C ALA A 18 5.86 -5.87 3.59
N GLU A 19 6.83 -5.97 4.50
CA GLU A 19 6.63 -5.61 5.92
C GLU A 19 6.32 -4.12 6.11
N ALA A 20 6.97 -3.24 5.33
CA ALA A 20 6.65 -1.81 5.36
C ALA A 20 5.19 -1.53 4.96
N TYR A 21 4.65 -2.24 3.95
CA TYR A 21 3.23 -2.12 3.59
C TYR A 21 2.29 -2.66 4.67
N ARG A 22 2.64 -3.77 5.33
CA ARG A 22 1.86 -4.30 6.47
C ARG A 22 1.82 -3.32 7.63
N THR A 23 2.97 -2.72 7.95
CA THR A 23 3.09 -1.69 8.98
C THR A 23 2.24 -0.47 8.63
N LEU A 24 2.31 0.01 7.37
CA LEU A 24 1.50 1.13 6.90
C LEU A 24 -0.01 0.85 7.03
N ARG A 25 -0.48 -0.32 6.58
CA ARG A 25 -1.88 -0.73 6.73
C ARG A 25 -2.33 -0.74 8.19
N THR A 26 -1.52 -1.34 9.06
CA THR A 26 -1.78 -1.38 10.51
C THR A 26 -1.90 0.04 11.09
N ASN A 27 -1.00 0.95 10.72
CA ASN A 27 -1.06 2.35 11.16
C ASN A 27 -2.32 3.07 10.64
N ILE A 28 -2.75 2.81 9.40
CA ILE A 28 -3.99 3.36 8.83
C ILE A 28 -5.22 2.80 9.55
N GLN A 29 -5.23 1.53 9.93
CA GLN A 29 -6.31 0.94 10.72
C GLN A 29 -6.37 1.56 12.12
N PHE A 30 -5.21 1.75 12.75
CA PHE A 30 -5.12 2.39 14.07
C PHE A 30 -5.51 3.87 14.06
N SER A 31 -5.30 4.61 12.97
CA SER A 31 -5.71 6.01 12.90
C SER A 31 -7.23 6.21 12.87
N SER A 32 -8.00 5.13 12.67
CA SER A 32 -9.45 5.16 12.48
C SER A 32 -10.17 4.09 13.31
N LEU A 33 -9.67 3.80 14.52
CA LEU A 33 -10.24 2.77 15.41
C LEU A 33 -11.72 2.98 15.72
N ASP A 34 -12.10 4.20 16.10
CA ASP A 34 -13.47 4.52 16.50
C ASP A 34 -14.45 4.59 15.32
N ARG A 35 -13.92 4.83 14.11
CA ARG A 35 -14.70 4.99 12.88
C ARG A 35 -14.00 4.25 11.75
N PRO A 36 -14.42 3.01 11.41
CA PRO A 36 -13.76 2.22 10.38
C PRO A 36 -13.60 3.00 9.07
N LEU A 37 -12.37 3.01 8.56
CA LEU A 37 -12.01 3.74 7.35
C LEU A 37 -12.60 3.04 6.13
N LYS A 38 -13.54 3.70 5.44
CA LYS A 38 -14.24 3.13 4.25
C LYS A 38 -13.61 3.55 2.93
N THR A 39 -12.96 4.71 2.90
CA THR A 39 -12.39 5.31 1.71
C THR A 39 -11.08 5.99 2.07
N LEU A 40 -10.04 5.77 1.26
CA LEU A 40 -8.72 6.39 1.41
C LEU A 40 -8.32 7.01 0.06
N LEU A 41 -8.01 8.31 0.06
CA LEU A 41 -7.42 8.99 -1.09
C LEU A 41 -5.89 8.89 -1.00
N VAL A 42 -5.25 8.43 -2.06
CA VAL A 42 -3.79 8.43 -2.19
C VAL A 42 -3.41 9.30 -3.38
N THR A 43 -2.53 10.28 -3.14
CA THR A 43 -2.05 11.21 -4.17
C THR A 43 -0.55 11.48 -3.98
N SER A 44 0.06 12.05 -5.01
CA SER A 44 1.47 12.47 -5.04
C SER A 44 1.56 13.93 -5.46
N THR A 45 2.69 14.59 -5.21
CA THR A 45 2.86 16.01 -5.54
C THR A 45 3.15 16.19 -7.03
N ALA A 46 3.73 15.18 -7.69
CA ALA A 46 4.06 15.17 -9.10
C ALA A 46 3.70 13.84 -9.82
N PRO A 47 3.69 13.81 -11.16
CA PRO A 47 3.64 12.57 -11.93
C PRO A 47 4.83 11.64 -11.61
N ASP A 48 4.65 10.34 -11.82
CA ASP A 48 5.68 9.29 -11.73
C ASP A 48 6.37 9.05 -10.37
N GLU A 49 5.80 9.56 -9.27
CA GLU A 49 6.32 9.32 -7.90
C GLU A 49 5.90 7.97 -7.28
N GLY A 50 5.47 7.01 -8.10
CA GLY A 50 5.12 5.68 -7.61
C GLY A 50 3.78 5.54 -6.86
N LYS A 51 2.94 6.58 -6.78
CA LYS A 51 1.61 6.51 -6.11
C LYS A 51 0.76 5.30 -6.51
N SER A 52 0.72 4.95 -7.79
CA SER A 52 -0.05 3.81 -8.29
C SER A 52 0.52 2.48 -7.81
N ILE A 53 1.86 2.39 -7.72
CA ILE A 53 2.57 1.20 -7.23
C ILE A 53 2.34 1.05 -5.72
N THR A 54 2.49 2.14 -4.98
CA THR A 54 2.24 2.18 -3.53
C THR A 54 0.79 1.81 -3.22
N LEU A 55 -0.19 2.39 -3.92
CA LEU A 55 -1.60 2.09 -3.74
C LEU A 55 -1.90 0.63 -4.04
N ALA A 56 -1.38 0.08 -5.14
CA ALA A 56 -1.65 -1.31 -5.51
C ALA A 56 -1.02 -2.30 -4.53
N ASN A 57 0.21 -2.07 -4.06
CA ASN A 57 0.84 -2.91 -3.04
C ASN A 57 0.09 -2.83 -1.70
N LEU A 58 -0.33 -1.63 -1.29
CA LEU A 58 -1.11 -1.44 -0.07
C LEU A 58 -2.48 -2.14 -0.15
N ALA A 59 -3.11 -2.15 -1.33
CA ALA A 59 -4.42 -2.78 -1.53
C ALA A 59 -4.40 -4.32 -1.49
N VAL A 60 -3.30 -4.94 -1.93
CA VAL A 60 -3.15 -6.41 -1.94
C VAL A 60 -2.40 -6.97 -0.74
N THR A 61 -1.86 -6.09 0.12
CA THR A 61 -1.24 -6.49 1.39
C THR A 61 -2.31 -6.92 2.36
#